data_AF-A0A674BB23-F1
#
_entry.id   AF-A0A674BB23-F1
#
_cell.length_a   1.000
_cell.length_b   1.000
_cell.length_c   1.000
_cell.angle_alpha   90.00
_cell.angle_beta   90.00
_cell.angle_gamma   90.00
#
_symmetry.space_group_name_H-M   'P 1'
#
loop_
_entity.id
_entity.type
_entity.pdbx_description
1 polymer ?
#
loop_
_entity_poly.entity_id
_entity_poly.type
_entity_poly.pdbx_seq_one_letter_code
_entity_poly.pdbx_strand_id
1 'polypeptide(L)'
;MHRTTRIKITELNPHLMCVLCGGYFIDATTIIECLHSFCKMCIVRYLETSKYCPICDVPVHKTKPLLNIRSDKTLQDIVYKLVPGLFKNEMKRRRDFYAAHPSVDATTRSNEDRGEVADEDKRIITDDEIISLSIEFFDHNTYTDVAEDKQSKEQVNNKRYLQCPAAMTIMHLRKFLRSKMDIPCTYQVEVMYEDEPLKGYYTLMDVAYIYTWRRNGPLPLKYRVRLSCKKMKMSHPQQEGQNSTGRSADSDSASDKACSPAGVPSTSSSLPSPGTPVQSPHFPHISKPVNGASTSAPAPTRPFLFGNKPRKASLNVSLATSS
;
A
#
# COMPACT_ATOMS: atom_id res chain seq x y z
N MET A 1 15.31 -1.37 16.92
CA MET A 1 13.87 -1.58 17.14
C MET A 1 13.12 -0.88 16.01
N HIS A 2 12.58 -1.62 15.04
CA HIS A 2 11.71 -0.99 14.02
C HIS A 2 10.33 -0.82 14.65
N ARG A 3 10.05 0.39 15.15
CA ARG A 3 8.78 0.77 15.75
C ARG A 3 7.90 1.32 14.64
N THR A 4 6.67 0.83 14.51
CA THR A 4 5.68 1.43 13.61
C THR A 4 5.48 2.88 14.03
N THR A 5 5.92 3.82 13.18
CA THR A 5 5.74 5.25 13.40
C THR A 5 4.51 5.72 12.63
N ARG A 6 3.70 6.56 13.27
CA ARG A 6 2.56 7.24 12.64
C ARG A 6 2.93 8.70 12.52
N ILE A 7 3.00 9.21 11.29
CA ILE A 7 3.30 10.61 10.96
C ILE A 7 2.06 11.19 10.30
N LYS A 8 1.72 12.44 10.62
CA LYS A 8 0.60 13.11 9.97
C LYS A 8 0.96 13.42 8.53
N ILE A 9 0.06 13.12 7.59
CA ILE A 9 0.29 13.39 6.16
C ILE A 9 0.57 14.87 5.88
N THR A 10 0.00 15.77 6.67
CA THR A 10 0.22 17.23 6.57
C THR A 10 1.67 17.63 6.78
N GLU A 11 2.44 16.86 7.54
CA GLU A 11 3.88 17.10 7.75
C GLU A 11 4.71 16.65 6.53
N LEU A 12 4.19 15.70 5.74
CA LEU A 12 4.82 15.20 4.53
C LEU A 12 4.40 15.98 3.28
N ASN A 13 3.23 16.62 3.29
CA ASN A 13 2.66 17.36 2.16
C ASN A 13 3.65 18.30 1.44
N PRO A 14 4.52 19.08 2.12
CA PRO A 14 5.49 19.94 1.43
C PRO A 14 6.44 19.19 0.48
N HIS A 15 6.63 17.89 0.70
CA HIS A 15 7.50 17.03 -0.11
C HIS A 15 6.73 16.21 -1.16
N LEU A 16 5.39 16.27 -1.16
CA LEU A 16 4.52 15.44 -2.02
C LEU A 16 3.64 16.26 -2.96
N MET A 17 3.65 17.59 -2.83
CA MET A 17 2.79 18.50 -3.57
C MET A 17 3.53 19.26 -4.67
N CYS A 18 2.85 19.43 -5.80
CA CYS A 18 3.30 20.23 -6.92
C CYS A 18 2.96 21.71 -6.70
N VAL A 19 3.96 22.57 -6.71
CA VAL A 19 3.78 24.03 -6.54
C VAL A 19 2.96 24.69 -7.65
N LEU A 20 2.94 24.11 -8.87
CA LEU A 20 2.24 24.69 -10.02
C LEU A 20 0.71 24.49 -9.96
N CYS A 21 0.23 23.39 -9.36
CA CYS A 21 -1.21 23.11 -9.27
C CYS A 21 -1.75 23.05 -7.83
N GLY A 22 -0.88 23.05 -6.81
CA GLY A 22 -1.25 22.92 -5.40
C GLY A 22 -1.73 21.52 -4.99
N GLY A 23 -1.76 20.55 -5.92
CA GLY A 23 -2.15 19.16 -5.64
C GLY A 23 -0.96 18.23 -5.44
N TYR A 24 -1.22 16.96 -5.11
CA TYR A 24 -0.20 15.91 -5.07
C TYR A 24 0.41 15.65 -6.45
N PHE A 25 1.66 15.17 -6.48
CA PHE A 25 2.31 14.78 -7.74
C PHE A 25 1.54 13.66 -8.47
N ILE A 26 1.21 13.92 -9.73
CA ILE A 26 0.70 12.94 -10.70
C ILE A 26 1.66 12.94 -11.89
N ASP A 27 2.17 11.76 -12.22
CA ASP A 27 3.29 11.57 -13.15
C ASP A 27 4.46 12.51 -12.84
N ALA A 28 5.03 12.38 -11.63
CA ALA A 28 6.12 13.21 -11.14
C ALA A 28 7.22 13.32 -12.20
N THR A 29 7.63 14.56 -12.47
CA THR A 29 8.60 14.91 -13.50
C THR A 29 9.57 15.93 -12.90
N THR A 30 10.85 15.59 -12.93
CA THR A 30 11.92 16.32 -12.26
C THR A 30 12.81 17.01 -13.30
N ILE A 31 13.15 18.27 -13.05
CA ILE A 31 14.14 19.01 -13.83
C ILE A 31 15.53 18.52 -13.43
N ILE A 32 16.35 18.10 -14.39
CA ILE A 32 17.65 17.47 -14.13
C ILE A 32 18.63 18.45 -13.46
N GLU A 33 18.68 19.70 -13.95
CA GLU A 33 19.68 20.69 -13.54
C GLU A 33 19.54 21.17 -12.09
N CYS A 34 18.33 21.13 -11.52
CA CYS A 34 18.06 21.65 -10.17
C CYS A 34 17.27 20.70 -9.26
N LEU A 35 16.93 19.50 -9.75
CA LEU A 35 16.19 18.46 -9.03
C LEU A 35 14.84 18.89 -8.43
N HIS A 36 14.22 19.94 -8.97
CA HIS A 36 12.86 20.32 -8.62
C HIS A 36 11.83 19.50 -9.39
N SER A 37 10.84 18.97 -8.66
CA SER A 37 9.81 18.06 -9.19
C SER A 37 8.44 18.74 -9.30
N PHE A 38 7.68 18.32 -10.31
CA PHE A 38 6.36 18.84 -10.67
C PHE A 38 5.48 17.71 -11.25
N CYS A 39 4.18 17.91 -11.42
CA CYS A 39 3.38 17.01 -12.25
C CYS A 39 3.79 17.15 -13.72
N LYS A 40 3.84 16.03 -14.48
CA LYS A 40 4.22 16.02 -15.91
C LYS A 40 3.49 17.09 -16.72
N MET A 41 2.16 17.11 -16.64
CA MET A 41 1.35 18.04 -17.43
C MET A 41 1.58 19.51 -17.02
N CYS A 42 1.83 19.76 -15.72
CA CYS A 42 2.08 21.11 -15.21
C CYS A 42 3.40 21.66 -15.74
N ILE A 43 4.49 20.91 -15.61
CA ILE A 43 5.81 21.39 -16.03
C ILE A 43 5.94 21.47 -17.55
N VAL A 44 5.36 20.51 -18.29
CA VAL A 44 5.35 20.57 -19.77
C VAL A 44 4.65 21.84 -20.25
N ARG A 45 3.44 22.12 -19.73
CA ARG A 45 2.67 23.32 -20.10
C ARG A 45 3.39 24.62 -19.68
N TYR A 46 4.03 24.64 -18.52
CA TYR A 46 4.79 25.82 -18.09
C TYR A 46 5.98 26.10 -19.02
N LEU A 47 6.72 25.05 -19.40
CA LEU A 47 7.92 25.16 -20.24
C LEU A 47 7.64 25.49 -21.72
N GLU A 48 6.36 25.52 -22.13
CA GLU A 48 5.94 26.10 -23.42
C GLU A 48 6.13 27.62 -23.45
N THR A 49 6.07 28.27 -22.28
CA THR A 49 6.12 29.73 -22.14
C THR A 49 7.39 30.24 -21.48
N SER A 50 8.09 29.40 -20.70
CA SER A 50 9.30 29.77 -19.97
C SER A 50 10.40 28.71 -20.13
N LYS A 51 11.67 29.11 -20.03
CA LYS A 51 12.84 28.22 -20.06
C LYS A 51 13.52 28.07 -18.71
N TYR A 52 12.95 28.64 -17.65
CA TYR A 52 13.53 28.73 -16.32
C TYR A 52 12.72 27.91 -15.31
N CYS A 53 13.36 27.40 -14.26
CA CYS A 53 12.67 26.65 -13.22
C CYS A 53 11.64 27.54 -12.47
N PRO A 54 10.39 27.09 -12.24
CA PRO A 54 9.38 27.84 -11.48
C PRO A 54 9.73 28.16 -10.01
N ILE A 55 10.75 27.49 -9.46
CA ILE A 55 11.10 27.59 -8.03
C ILE A 55 12.36 28.42 -7.81
N CYS A 56 13.39 28.20 -8.63
CA CYS A 56 14.73 28.76 -8.41
C CYS A 56 15.27 29.57 -9.58
N ASP A 57 14.47 29.76 -10.64
CA ASP A 57 14.84 30.50 -11.85
C ASP A 57 16.13 30.04 -12.56
N VAL A 58 16.64 28.84 -12.22
CA VAL A 58 17.75 28.22 -12.94
C VAL A 58 17.29 27.86 -14.37
N PRO A 59 18.07 28.19 -15.43
CA PRO A 59 17.75 27.79 -16.79
C PRO A 59 17.64 26.26 -16.92
N VAL A 60 16.50 25.76 -17.38
CA VAL A 60 16.26 24.32 -17.55
C VAL A 60 17.09 23.75 -18.70
N HIS A 61 17.13 24.48 -19.81
CA HIS A 61 17.95 24.17 -20.98
C HIS A 61 18.09 25.43 -21.84
N LYS A 62 19.19 25.55 -22.61
CA LYS A 62 19.49 26.73 -23.44
C LYS A 62 18.42 27.04 -24.50
N THR A 63 17.94 26.02 -25.20
CA THR A 63 16.97 26.18 -26.31
C THR A 63 15.66 25.42 -26.11
N LYS A 64 15.73 24.12 -25.79
CA LYS A 64 14.59 23.21 -25.66
C LYS A 64 14.44 22.67 -24.22
N PRO A 65 13.67 23.34 -23.34
CA PRO A 65 13.55 22.95 -21.92
C PRO A 65 13.01 21.54 -21.70
N LEU A 66 12.19 21.01 -22.62
CA LEU A 66 11.64 19.65 -22.54
C LEU A 66 12.69 18.52 -22.63
N LEU A 67 13.93 18.81 -23.07
CA LEU A 67 14.99 17.81 -23.13
C LEU A 67 15.62 17.51 -21.76
N ASN A 68 15.49 18.44 -20.81
CA ASN A 68 16.13 18.39 -19.49
C ASN A 68 15.13 18.14 -18.34
N ILE A 69 13.99 17.52 -18.67
CA ILE A 69 13.04 17.00 -17.69
C ILE A 69 12.95 15.48 -17.82
N ARG A 70 12.80 14.76 -16.70
CA ARG A 70 12.69 13.30 -16.67
C ARG A 70 11.54 12.88 -15.78
N SER A 71 10.84 11.82 -16.18
CA SER A 71 9.86 11.17 -15.31
C SER A 71 10.58 10.61 -14.08
N ASP A 72 10.09 10.95 -12.90
CA ASP A 72 10.62 10.52 -11.61
C ASP A 72 9.72 9.43 -11.03
N LYS A 73 9.96 8.19 -11.48
CA LYS A 73 9.13 7.04 -11.09
C LYS A 73 9.25 6.74 -9.60
N THR A 74 10.42 6.98 -9.01
CA THR A 74 10.65 6.72 -7.59
C THR A 74 9.88 7.70 -6.72
N LEU A 75 9.94 9.01 -7.03
CA LEU A 75 9.13 10.00 -6.32
C LEU A 75 7.64 9.70 -6.49
N GLN A 76 7.20 9.34 -7.71
CA GLN A 76 5.80 8.99 -7.93
C GLN A 76 5.36 7.77 -7.12
N ASP A 77 6.20 6.73 -7.03
CA ASP A 77 5.92 5.55 -6.21
C ASP A 77 5.85 5.89 -4.71
N ILE A 78 6.72 6.80 -4.24
CA ILE A 78 6.69 7.30 -2.86
C ILE A 78 5.36 8.02 -2.59
N VAL A 79 4.97 8.96 -3.46
CA VAL A 79 3.74 9.74 -3.32
C VAL A 79 2.52 8.80 -3.32
N TYR A 80 2.46 7.84 -4.25
CA TYR A 80 1.34 6.90 -4.31
C TYR A 80 1.28 5.92 -3.13
N LYS A 81 2.41 5.57 -2.50
CA LYS A 81 2.44 4.72 -1.30
C LYS A 81 2.09 5.50 -0.02
N LEU A 82 2.48 6.77 0.07
CA LEU A 82 2.27 7.59 1.27
C LEU A 82 0.88 8.23 1.32
N VAL A 83 0.32 8.62 0.17
CA VAL A 83 -0.98 9.29 0.10
C VAL A 83 -2.10 8.25 -0.06
N PRO A 84 -2.94 8.01 0.96
CA PRO A 84 -3.97 6.98 0.90
C PRO A 84 -4.96 7.21 -0.25
N GLY A 85 -5.21 6.16 -1.03
CA GLY A 85 -6.21 6.19 -2.10
C GLY A 85 -5.85 7.04 -3.32
N LEU A 86 -4.73 7.76 -3.34
CA LEU A 86 -4.37 8.66 -4.45
C LEU A 86 -4.28 7.91 -5.78
N PHE A 87 -3.54 6.80 -5.81
CA PHE A 87 -3.41 5.97 -7.01
C PHE A 87 -4.77 5.44 -7.49
N LYS A 88 -5.58 4.88 -6.58
CA LYS A 88 -6.92 4.35 -6.90
C LYS A 88 -7.81 5.44 -7.50
N ASN A 89 -7.78 6.65 -6.92
CA ASN A 89 -8.55 7.80 -7.38
C ASN A 89 -8.07 8.30 -8.75
N GLU A 90 -6.76 8.38 -8.98
CA GLU A 90 -6.19 8.80 -10.26
C GLU A 90 -6.52 7.79 -11.37
N MET A 91 -6.33 6.48 -11.13
CA MET A 91 -6.70 5.43 -12.09
C MET A 91 -8.20 5.43 -12.39
N LYS A 92 -9.04 5.72 -11.38
CA LYS A 92 -10.48 5.90 -11.60
C LYS A 92 -10.76 7.10 -12.52
N ARG A 93 -10.15 8.26 -12.28
CA ARG A 93 -10.32 9.44 -13.14
C ARG A 93 -9.91 9.19 -14.58
N ARG A 94 -8.78 8.48 -14.80
CA ARG A 94 -8.34 8.08 -16.15
C ARG A 94 -9.38 7.21 -16.84
N ARG A 95 -9.85 6.14 -16.17
CA ARG A 95 -10.90 5.25 -16.72
C ARG A 95 -12.19 5.99 -17.04
N ASP A 96 -12.70 6.79 -16.10
CA ASP A 96 -13.94 7.55 -16.28
C ASP A 96 -13.84 8.50 -17.49
N PHE A 97 -12.69 9.16 -17.66
CA PHE A 97 -12.43 10.03 -18.81
C PHE A 97 -12.48 9.24 -20.13
N TYR A 98 -11.77 8.12 -20.25
CA TYR A 98 -11.75 7.35 -21.49
C TYR A 98 -13.05 6.62 -21.80
N ALA A 99 -13.79 6.20 -20.77
CA ALA A 99 -15.14 5.65 -20.94
C ALA A 99 -16.09 6.68 -21.57
N ALA A 100 -15.94 7.96 -21.22
CA ALA A 100 -16.72 9.06 -21.78
C ALA A 100 -16.19 9.55 -23.16
N HIS A 101 -14.96 9.21 -23.54
CA HIS A 101 -14.32 9.69 -24.78
C HIS A 101 -13.74 8.54 -25.64
N PRO A 102 -14.58 7.63 -26.19
CA PRO A 102 -14.10 6.45 -26.93
C PRO A 102 -13.28 6.76 -28.20
N SER A 103 -13.44 7.96 -28.78
CA SER A 103 -12.80 8.37 -30.04
C SER A 103 -11.42 9.02 -29.89
N VAL A 104 -10.95 9.26 -28.65
CA VAL A 104 -9.65 9.90 -28.40
C VAL A 104 -8.57 8.81 -28.34
N ASP A 105 -8.13 8.37 -29.53
CA ASP A 105 -7.01 7.45 -29.82
C ASP A 105 -6.69 6.40 -28.74
N ALA A 106 -7.44 5.32 -28.79
CA ALA A 106 -7.22 4.10 -28.01
C ALA A 106 -5.92 3.34 -28.34
N THR A 107 -5.19 3.74 -29.39
CA THR A 107 -4.16 2.92 -30.05
C THR A 107 -2.71 3.30 -29.73
N THR A 108 -2.44 4.42 -29.04
CA THR A 108 -1.06 4.89 -28.79
C THR A 108 -0.68 5.08 -27.31
N ARG A 109 -1.64 4.97 -26.38
CA ARG A 109 -1.39 5.16 -24.94
C ARG A 109 -1.21 3.84 -24.20
N SER A 110 -0.38 3.87 -23.15
CA SER A 110 -0.16 2.70 -22.31
C SER A 110 -1.43 2.31 -21.53
N ASN A 111 -1.51 1.07 -21.06
CA ASN A 111 -2.63 0.62 -20.23
C ASN A 111 -2.77 1.48 -18.95
N GLU A 112 -1.64 1.88 -18.34
CA GLU A 112 -1.60 2.77 -17.18
C GLU A 112 -2.15 4.18 -17.49
N ASP A 113 -1.91 4.71 -18.69
CA ASP A 113 -2.46 6.00 -19.13
C ASP A 113 -4.00 5.95 -19.26
N ARG A 114 -4.55 4.77 -19.59
CA ARG A 114 -6.00 4.53 -19.66
C ARG A 114 -6.62 4.25 -18.30
N GLY A 115 -5.79 4.11 -17.25
CA GLY A 115 -6.21 3.66 -15.92
C GLY A 115 -6.55 2.18 -15.86
N GLU A 116 -6.17 1.41 -16.88
CA GLU A 116 -6.30 -0.04 -16.97
C GLU A 116 -5.04 -0.65 -16.33
N VAL A 117 -5.09 -0.86 -15.01
CA VAL A 117 -4.00 -1.54 -14.28
C VAL A 117 -4.44 -2.97 -14.05
N ALA A 118 -3.68 -3.94 -14.57
CA ALA A 118 -3.91 -5.34 -14.29
C ALA A 118 -3.83 -5.59 -12.77
N ASP A 119 -4.61 -6.54 -12.25
CA ASP A 119 -4.56 -6.87 -10.81
C ASP A 119 -3.16 -7.29 -10.34
N GLU A 120 -2.36 -7.86 -11.25
CA GLU A 120 -0.96 -8.25 -11.05
C GLU A 120 0.01 -7.05 -10.95
N ASP A 121 -0.39 -5.88 -11.44
CA ASP A 121 0.38 -4.63 -11.39
C ASP A 121 0.00 -3.73 -10.20
N LYS A 122 -0.90 -4.18 -9.32
CA LYS A 122 -1.20 -3.50 -8.04
C LYS A 122 0.01 -3.58 -7.10
N ARG A 123 1.00 -2.71 -7.33
CA ARG A 123 2.19 -2.53 -6.47
C ARG A 123 1.88 -1.89 -5.12
N ILE A 124 0.68 -1.35 -4.97
CA ILE A 124 0.25 -0.67 -3.75
C ILE A 124 -0.65 -1.63 -2.99
N ILE A 125 -0.21 -1.98 -1.79
CA ILE A 125 -0.95 -2.75 -0.80
C ILE A 125 -1.29 -1.75 0.28
N THR A 126 -2.57 -1.54 0.56
CA THR A 126 -3.01 -0.71 1.69
C THR A 126 -3.32 -1.59 2.89
N ASP A 127 -3.32 -1.01 4.10
CA ASP A 127 -3.47 -1.75 5.35
C ASP A 127 -4.87 -2.36 5.55
N ASP A 128 -5.86 -1.76 4.90
CA ASP A 128 -7.26 -2.21 4.81
C ASP A 128 -7.51 -3.32 3.76
N GLU A 129 -6.52 -3.65 2.92
CA GLU A 129 -6.70 -4.68 1.90
C GLU A 129 -6.65 -6.12 2.45
N ILE A 130 -7.38 -7.02 1.80
CA ILE A 130 -7.31 -8.46 2.07
C ILE A 130 -6.21 -9.09 1.21
N ILE A 131 -5.28 -9.78 1.85
CA ILE A 131 -4.22 -10.57 1.21
C ILE A 131 -4.61 -12.05 1.25
N SER A 132 -4.54 -12.70 0.09
CA SER A 132 -4.61 -14.16 -0.03
C SER A 132 -3.23 -14.75 0.24
N LEU A 133 -3.14 -15.72 1.14
CA LEU A 133 -1.89 -16.40 1.47
C LEU A 133 -2.09 -17.92 1.53
N SER A 134 -1.02 -18.67 1.29
CA SER A 134 -0.97 -20.10 1.53
C SER A 134 -0.02 -20.39 2.68
N ILE A 135 -0.36 -21.34 3.54
CA ILE A 135 0.49 -21.78 4.62
C ILE A 135 0.63 -23.30 4.62
N GLU A 136 1.87 -23.78 4.64
CA GLU A 136 2.20 -25.20 4.68
C GLU A 136 3.23 -25.51 5.77
N PHE A 137 3.20 -26.75 6.26
CA PHE A 137 4.24 -27.21 7.17
C PHE A 137 5.56 -27.38 6.42
N PHE A 138 6.63 -26.86 7.00
CA PHE A 138 7.98 -27.02 6.47
C PHE A 138 8.48 -28.43 6.80
N ASP A 139 8.61 -29.25 5.77
CA ASP A 139 9.22 -30.57 5.87
C ASP A 139 10.72 -30.47 5.53
N HIS A 140 11.57 -30.94 6.45
CA HIS A 140 13.02 -31.00 6.20
C HIS A 140 13.40 -32.19 5.32
N ASN A 141 12.57 -33.25 5.27
CA ASN A 141 12.89 -34.51 4.60
C ASN A 141 12.70 -34.49 3.08
N THR A 142 12.11 -33.45 2.48
CA THR A 142 11.87 -33.43 1.04
C THR A 142 13.12 -33.17 0.19
N TYR A 143 14.26 -32.84 0.79
CA TYR A 143 15.53 -32.64 0.08
C TYR A 143 16.37 -33.92 -0.06
N THR A 144 16.04 -35.00 0.67
CA THR A 144 16.84 -36.23 0.69
C THR A 144 16.31 -37.37 -0.21
N ASP A 145 15.08 -37.28 -0.74
CA ASP A 145 14.52 -38.27 -1.66
C ASP A 145 14.48 -37.75 -3.10
N VAL A 146 15.66 -37.48 -3.67
CA VAL A 146 15.86 -37.46 -5.13
C VAL A 146 16.53 -38.76 -5.55
N ALA A 147 15.93 -39.89 -5.18
CA ALA A 147 16.23 -41.18 -5.77
C ALA A 147 14.92 -41.95 -5.91
N GLU A 148 14.44 -41.98 -7.15
CA GLU A 148 13.59 -43.04 -7.72
C GLU A 148 12.35 -43.46 -6.91
N ASP A 149 11.20 -42.82 -7.17
CA ASP A 149 10.08 -43.63 -7.64
C ASP A 149 9.08 -42.82 -8.48
N LYS A 150 8.83 -43.34 -9.68
CA LYS A 150 7.85 -42.84 -10.65
C LYS A 150 6.62 -43.72 -10.56
N GLN A 151 5.83 -43.60 -9.51
CA GLN A 151 4.43 -44.05 -9.52
C GLN A 151 3.63 -43.41 -8.38
N SER A 152 2.46 -42.85 -8.73
CA SER A 152 1.43 -42.26 -7.86
C SER A 152 1.88 -41.18 -6.88
N LYS A 153 2.09 -39.94 -7.33
CA LYS A 153 2.01 -38.77 -6.45
C LYS A 153 0.77 -37.96 -6.75
N GLU A 154 -0.37 -38.46 -6.26
CA GLU A 154 -1.42 -37.56 -5.78
C GLU A 154 -0.79 -36.80 -4.61
N GLN A 155 -0.04 -35.74 -4.93
CA GLN A 155 0.74 -34.97 -3.98
C GLN A 155 -0.27 -34.32 -3.03
N VAL A 156 -0.48 -34.94 -1.87
CA VAL A 156 -1.41 -34.47 -0.84
C VAL A 156 -1.04 -33.02 -0.56
N ASN A 157 -1.86 -32.10 -1.08
CA ASN A 157 -1.58 -30.67 -1.06
C ASN A 157 -1.80 -30.19 0.38
N ASN A 158 -0.78 -30.35 1.24
CA ASN A 158 -0.79 -29.95 2.65
C ASN A 158 -0.80 -28.41 2.84
N LYS A 159 -1.04 -27.65 1.76
CA LYS A 159 -1.22 -26.20 1.78
C LYS A 159 -2.64 -25.87 2.21
N ARG A 160 -2.74 -24.97 3.18
CA ARG A 160 -3.99 -24.30 3.55
C ARG A 160 -3.97 -22.88 3.02
N TYR A 161 -5.11 -22.39 2.55
CA TYR A 161 -5.24 -21.02 2.04
C TYR A 161 -6.03 -20.16 3.04
N LEU A 162 -5.62 -18.91 3.21
CA LEU A 162 -6.24 -17.96 4.12
C LEU A 162 -6.40 -16.62 3.41
N GLN A 163 -7.50 -15.93 3.73
CA GLN A 163 -7.67 -14.51 3.44
C GLN A 163 -7.48 -13.74 4.75
N CYS A 164 -6.57 -12.79 4.76
CA CYS A 164 -6.18 -12.05 5.96
C CYS A 164 -6.07 -10.55 5.65
N PRO A 165 -6.50 -9.66 6.56
CA PRO A 165 -6.16 -8.25 6.45
C PRO A 165 -4.65 -8.04 6.33
N ALA A 166 -4.23 -7.13 5.44
CA ALA A 166 -2.83 -6.83 5.19
C ALA A 166 -2.08 -6.35 6.45
N ALA A 167 -2.80 -5.67 7.36
CA ALA A 167 -2.31 -5.26 8.67
C ALA A 167 -2.09 -6.41 9.68
N MET A 168 -2.49 -7.65 9.37
CA MET A 168 -2.25 -8.79 10.25
C MET A 168 -0.75 -9.06 10.39
N THR A 169 -0.28 -9.28 11.61
CA THR A 169 1.14 -9.56 11.87
C THR A 169 1.47 -11.05 11.80
N ILE A 170 2.75 -11.36 11.59
CA ILE A 170 3.30 -12.71 11.73
C ILE A 170 3.07 -13.26 13.14
N MET A 171 3.05 -12.42 14.18
CA MET A 171 2.66 -12.84 15.54
C MET A 171 1.23 -13.38 15.58
N HIS A 172 0.28 -12.76 14.87
CA HIS A 172 -1.09 -13.26 14.78
C HIS A 172 -1.12 -14.63 14.12
N LEU A 173 -0.39 -14.84 13.01
CA LEU A 173 -0.29 -16.15 12.36
C LEU A 173 0.31 -17.22 13.27
N ARG A 174 1.35 -16.89 14.05
CA ARG A 174 1.92 -17.82 15.04
C ARG A 174 0.91 -18.25 16.10
N LYS A 175 0.13 -17.31 16.62
CA LYS A 175 -0.93 -17.60 17.60
C LYS A 175 -2.04 -18.45 16.98
N PHE A 176 -2.44 -18.11 15.76
CA PHE A 176 -3.42 -18.88 14.99
C PHE A 176 -2.98 -20.33 14.80
N LEU A 177 -1.76 -20.56 14.28
CA LEU A 177 -1.22 -21.91 14.06
C LEU A 177 -1.11 -22.70 15.36
N ARG A 178 -0.65 -22.05 16.44
CA ARG A 178 -0.58 -22.66 17.77
C ARG A 178 -1.94 -23.18 18.21
N SER A 179 -2.97 -22.34 18.12
CA SER A 179 -4.32 -22.72 18.52
C SER A 179 -4.95 -23.74 17.57
N LYS A 180 -4.74 -23.60 16.25
CA LYS A 180 -5.36 -24.45 15.24
C LYS A 180 -4.80 -25.88 15.23
N MET A 181 -3.52 -26.03 15.56
CA MET A 181 -2.79 -27.30 15.56
C MET A 181 -2.51 -27.81 16.97
N ASP A 182 -3.11 -27.21 18.00
CA ASP A 182 -2.94 -27.53 19.42
C ASP A 182 -1.46 -27.69 19.86
N ILE A 183 -0.61 -26.74 19.45
CA ILE A 183 0.84 -26.82 19.69
C ILE A 183 1.17 -26.38 21.13
N PRO A 184 1.76 -27.26 21.98
CA PRO A 184 2.05 -26.94 23.36
C PRO A 184 3.01 -25.75 23.51
N CYS A 185 2.92 -25.03 24.63
CA CYS A 185 3.78 -23.87 24.92
C CYS A 185 5.27 -24.21 25.05
N THR A 186 5.60 -25.50 25.22
CA THR A 186 6.96 -26.06 25.17
C THR A 186 7.57 -26.01 23.77
N TYR A 187 6.77 -25.76 22.73
CA TYR A 187 7.24 -25.59 21.36
C TYR A 187 7.11 -24.14 20.89
N GLN A 188 8.05 -23.72 20.05
CA GLN A 188 8.04 -22.45 19.33
C GLN A 188 7.54 -22.68 17.90
N VAL A 189 6.57 -21.86 17.49
CA VAL A 189 6.08 -21.79 16.11
C VAL A 189 6.86 -20.70 15.38
N GLU A 190 7.58 -21.09 14.33
CA GLU A 190 8.26 -20.18 13.42
C GLU A 190 7.50 -20.14 12.09
N VAL A 191 7.16 -18.94 11.63
CA VAL A 191 6.57 -18.68 10.31
C VAL A 191 7.68 -18.13 9.44
N MET A 192 7.76 -18.63 8.21
CA MET A 192 8.87 -18.43 7.29
C MET A 192 8.35 -18.01 5.91
N TYR A 193 9.14 -17.22 5.21
CA TYR A 193 9.01 -17.04 3.76
C TYR A 193 10.20 -17.75 3.14
N GLU A 194 9.95 -18.65 2.20
CA GLU A 194 10.95 -19.62 1.72
C GLU A 194 11.61 -20.36 2.90
N ASP A 195 12.89 -20.11 3.17
CA ASP A 195 13.66 -20.73 4.25
C ASP A 195 13.99 -19.76 5.41
N GLU A 196 13.51 -18.50 5.33
CA GLU A 196 13.85 -17.45 6.28
C GLU A 196 12.75 -17.23 7.33
N PRO A 197 13.07 -17.29 8.65
CA PRO A 197 12.11 -17.00 9.70
C PRO A 197 11.78 -15.51 9.78
N LEU A 198 10.49 -15.20 9.59
CA LEU A 198 9.97 -13.83 9.61
C LEU A 198 9.95 -13.25 11.02
N LYS A 199 10.05 -11.93 11.16
CA LYS A 199 9.93 -11.28 12.48
C LYS A 199 8.46 -11.17 12.90
N GLY A 200 8.20 -11.30 14.20
CA GLY A 200 6.81 -11.32 14.70
C GLY A 200 6.04 -10.02 14.50
N TYR A 201 6.75 -8.90 14.41
CA TYR A 201 6.17 -7.57 14.21
C TYR A 201 5.93 -7.20 12.73
N TYR A 202 6.39 -8.02 11.78
CA TYR A 202 6.07 -7.81 10.37
C TYR A 202 4.57 -8.03 10.14
N THR A 203 3.93 -7.10 9.45
CA THR A 203 2.60 -7.27 8.86
C THR A 203 2.68 -8.09 7.57
N LEU A 204 1.56 -8.63 7.10
CA LEU A 204 1.51 -9.29 5.79
C LEU A 204 1.84 -8.31 4.65
N MET A 205 1.46 -7.04 4.81
CA MET A 205 1.89 -5.95 3.94
C MET A 205 3.43 -5.80 3.92
N ASP A 206 4.08 -5.79 5.09
CA ASP A 206 5.54 -5.70 5.18
C ASP A 206 6.20 -6.88 4.45
N VAL A 207 5.71 -8.11 4.69
CA VAL A 207 6.25 -9.31 4.03
C VAL A 207 6.11 -9.21 2.51
N ALA A 208 4.93 -8.80 2.03
CA ALA A 208 4.71 -8.62 0.59
C ALA A 208 5.65 -7.57 -0.02
N TYR A 209 5.93 -6.47 0.68
CA TYR A 209 6.87 -5.45 0.21
C TYR A 209 8.33 -5.88 0.28
N ILE A 210 8.76 -6.49 1.38
CA ILE A 210 10.13 -6.95 1.60
C ILE A 210 10.52 -7.98 0.55
N TYR A 211 9.64 -8.94 0.28
CA TYR A 211 9.89 -10.02 -0.67
C TYR A 211 9.33 -9.74 -2.07
N THR A 212 8.91 -8.50 -2.33
CA THR A 212 8.43 -8.04 -3.65
C THR A 212 7.32 -8.90 -4.27
N TRP A 213 6.45 -9.46 -3.43
CA TRP A 213 5.35 -10.31 -3.88
C TRP A 213 4.38 -9.53 -4.77
N ARG A 214 4.08 -10.08 -5.95
CA ARG A 214 3.32 -9.39 -7.02
C ARG A 214 1.89 -9.89 -7.20
N ARG A 215 1.31 -10.58 -6.21
CA ARG A 215 -0.06 -11.14 -6.30
C ARG A 215 -0.23 -12.21 -7.39
N ASN A 216 0.86 -12.76 -7.92
CA ASN A 216 0.86 -13.91 -8.84
C ASN A 216 0.55 -15.20 -8.07
N GLY A 217 -0.69 -15.35 -7.62
CA GLY A 217 -1.10 -16.36 -6.65
C GLY A 217 -0.94 -15.92 -5.19
N PRO A 218 -1.36 -16.76 -4.23
CA PRO A 218 -1.34 -16.42 -2.80
C PRO A 218 0.08 -16.26 -2.26
N LEU A 219 0.27 -15.38 -1.26
CA LEU A 219 1.54 -15.19 -0.57
C LEU A 219 2.00 -16.52 0.07
N PRO A 220 3.11 -17.13 -0.38
CA PRO A 220 3.51 -18.45 0.08
C PRO A 220 4.29 -18.36 1.39
N LEU A 221 3.67 -18.83 2.48
CA LEU A 221 4.30 -18.94 3.79
C LEU A 221 4.47 -20.41 4.18
N LYS A 222 5.52 -20.68 4.94
CA LYS A 222 5.75 -21.96 5.58
C LYS A 222 5.76 -21.80 7.10
N TYR A 223 5.52 -22.87 7.83
CA TYR A 223 5.74 -22.87 9.28
C TYR A 223 6.45 -24.13 9.76
N ARG A 224 7.24 -24.00 10.82
CA ARG A 224 7.84 -25.13 11.53
C ARG A 224 7.65 -25.01 13.02
N VAL A 225 7.75 -26.15 13.70
CA VAL A 225 7.62 -26.26 15.14
C VAL A 225 8.95 -26.75 15.70
N ARG A 226 9.52 -26.02 16.66
CA ARG A 226 10.79 -26.36 17.32
C ARG A 226 10.59 -26.48 18.82
N LEU A 227 11.36 -27.33 19.49
CA LEU A 227 11.38 -27.32 20.95
C LEU A 227 11.87 -25.96 21.44
N SER A 228 11.09 -25.35 22.32
CA SER A 228 11.49 -24.14 23.03
C SER A 228 12.27 -24.58 24.26
N CYS A 229 13.59 -24.54 24.20
CA CYS A 229 14.46 -24.75 25.36
C CYS A 229 14.37 -23.56 26.33
N LYS A 230 13.20 -23.31 26.92
CA LYS A 230 13.12 -22.51 28.13
C LYS A 230 13.58 -23.42 29.26
N LYS A 231 14.75 -23.15 29.83
CA LYS A 231 15.26 -23.85 31.03
C LYS A 231 14.11 -24.03 32.01
N MET A 232 13.70 -25.27 32.23
CA MET A 232 12.81 -25.61 33.33
C MET A 232 13.55 -25.21 34.60
N LYS A 233 13.02 -24.23 35.34
CA LYS A 233 13.37 -24.07 36.74
C LYS A 233 12.75 -25.29 37.44
N MET A 234 13.56 -26.33 37.63
CA MET A 234 13.23 -27.48 38.46
C MET A 234 12.84 -26.95 39.85
N SER A 235 11.58 -27.09 40.21
CA SER A 235 11.17 -27.12 41.61
C SER A 235 11.64 -28.46 42.17
N HIS A 236 12.48 -28.39 43.21
CA HIS A 236 13.04 -29.52 43.95
C HIS A 236 11.91 -30.44 44.47
N PRO A 237 11.97 -31.76 44.31
CA PRO A 237 11.07 -32.66 44.99
C PRO A 237 11.63 -32.94 46.39
N GLN A 238 10.90 -32.59 47.46
CA GLN A 238 11.24 -33.03 48.80
C GLN A 238 10.33 -34.20 49.20
N GLN A 239 10.98 -35.33 49.44
CA GLN A 239 10.44 -36.62 49.88
C GLN A 239 9.86 -36.56 51.30
N GLU A 240 8.91 -37.47 51.55
CA GLU A 240 8.14 -37.71 52.78
C GLU A 240 8.98 -38.14 54.00
N GLY A 241 8.41 -37.92 55.20
CA GLY A 241 8.82 -38.57 56.45
C GLY A 241 8.03 -38.10 57.68
N GLN A 242 7.06 -38.90 58.13
CA GLN A 242 6.31 -38.73 59.39
C GLN A 242 7.10 -39.26 60.60
N ASN A 243 7.09 -38.57 61.77
CA ASN A 243 6.58 -39.08 63.06
C ASN A 243 6.84 -38.19 64.31
N SER A 244 5.72 -37.87 64.98
CA SER A 244 5.39 -37.75 66.42
C SER A 244 6.35 -37.28 67.55
N THR A 245 5.74 -36.41 68.39
CA THR A 245 5.77 -36.24 69.88
C THR A 245 6.82 -35.35 70.56
N GLY A 246 6.33 -34.31 71.27
CA GLY A 246 7.05 -33.53 72.28
C GLY A 246 6.37 -32.19 72.60
N ARG A 247 6.12 -31.92 73.89
CA ARG A 247 5.22 -30.87 74.44
C ARG A 247 5.82 -29.45 74.55
N SER A 248 4.90 -28.49 74.70
CA SER A 248 4.85 -27.32 75.63
C SER A 248 5.01 -25.90 75.07
N ALA A 249 4.00 -25.07 75.39
CA ALA A 249 3.97 -23.64 75.78
C ALA A 249 4.66 -22.60 74.86
N ASP A 250 4.15 -21.40 74.61
CA ASP A 250 3.04 -20.59 75.10
C ASP A 250 2.95 -19.36 74.18
N SER A 251 1.77 -18.73 74.12
CA SER A 251 1.54 -17.28 73.84
C SER A 251 1.89 -16.74 72.43
N ASP A 252 1.17 -15.81 71.82
CA ASP A 252 -0.14 -15.20 72.03
C ASP A 252 -0.47 -14.39 70.76
N SER A 253 -1.74 -13.98 70.66
CA SER A 253 -2.27 -12.91 69.79
C SER A 253 -2.64 -13.26 68.33
N ALA A 254 -3.85 -13.83 68.24
CA ALA A 254 -5.04 -13.26 67.58
C ALA A 254 -4.82 -12.43 66.29
N SER A 255 -5.24 -12.91 65.12
CA SER A 255 -6.64 -12.99 64.63
C SER A 255 -7.16 -11.62 64.15
N ASP A 256 -7.92 -11.48 63.07
CA ASP A 256 -8.44 -12.44 62.09
C ASP A 256 -9.01 -11.65 60.89
N LYS A 257 -9.03 -12.35 59.74
CA LYS A 257 -10.06 -12.45 58.69
C LYS A 257 -10.94 -11.25 58.31
N ALA A 258 -11.22 -10.92 57.05
CA ALA A 258 -11.43 -11.62 55.77
C ALA A 258 -12.86 -11.31 55.25
N CYS A 259 -12.98 -11.41 53.92
CA CYS A 259 -14.18 -11.52 53.10
C CYS A 259 -14.97 -10.25 52.71
N SER A 260 -14.86 -9.96 51.41
CA SER A 260 -15.84 -9.44 50.42
C SER A 260 -17.27 -10.01 50.58
N PRO A 261 -18.33 -9.65 49.79
CA PRO A 261 -18.33 -8.96 48.48
C PRO A 261 -19.53 -8.04 48.10
N ALA A 262 -19.44 -7.48 46.88
CA ALA A 262 -20.49 -7.13 45.89
C ALA A 262 -21.44 -5.91 46.08
N GLY A 263 -21.64 -5.18 44.96
CA GLY A 263 -22.82 -4.31 44.74
C GLY A 263 -22.59 -3.15 43.77
N VAL A 264 -23.02 -3.30 42.52
CA VAL A 264 -23.18 -2.23 41.49
C VAL A 264 -24.47 -1.43 41.79
N PRO A 265 -24.63 -0.17 41.33
CA PRO A 265 -25.28 0.04 40.02
C PRO A 265 -24.79 1.26 39.20
N SER A 266 -25.15 1.24 37.91
CA SER A 266 -24.96 2.27 36.89
C SER A 266 -26.11 3.29 36.84
N THR A 267 -25.86 4.55 36.43
CA THR A 267 -26.74 5.47 35.64
C THR A 267 -25.88 6.70 35.21
N SER A 268 -25.56 6.86 33.92
CA SER A 268 -26.18 7.74 32.88
C SER A 268 -25.65 9.19 32.77
N SER A 269 -24.99 9.48 31.62
CA SER A 269 -24.97 10.72 30.77
C SER A 269 -24.93 12.13 31.40
N SER A 270 -24.08 13.07 30.93
CA SER A 270 -24.37 13.94 29.77
C SER A 270 -23.16 14.83 29.34
N LEU A 271 -23.17 15.25 28.07
CA LEU A 271 -22.26 16.18 27.34
C LEU A 271 -22.15 17.59 27.96
N PRO A 272 -21.15 18.41 27.55
CA PRO A 272 -21.51 19.59 26.74
C PRO A 272 -20.47 20.05 25.68
N SER A 273 -20.96 20.86 24.74
CA SER A 273 -20.27 21.80 23.81
C SER A 273 -21.34 22.80 23.30
N PRO A 274 -21.08 23.92 22.58
CA PRO A 274 -19.83 24.67 22.27
C PRO A 274 -19.95 26.23 22.39
N GLY A 275 -18.86 26.96 22.10
CA GLY A 275 -18.83 28.40 21.72
C GLY A 275 -17.41 28.97 21.90
N THR A 276 -16.76 29.79 21.06
CA THR A 276 -17.05 30.58 19.84
C THR A 276 -15.67 31.06 19.27
N PRO A 277 -15.58 31.69 18.08
CA PRO A 277 -14.42 31.58 17.17
C PRO A 277 -13.37 32.69 17.30
N VAL A 278 -12.13 32.42 16.88
CA VAL A 278 -11.08 33.43 16.66
C VAL A 278 -10.46 33.29 15.26
N GLN A 279 -10.23 34.47 14.68
CA GLN A 279 -10.00 34.85 13.29
C GLN A 279 -8.78 34.25 12.58
N SER A 280 -8.88 34.11 11.26
CA SER A 280 -7.77 33.95 10.31
C SER A 280 -7.46 35.29 9.61
N PRO A 281 -6.20 35.57 9.21
CA PRO A 281 -5.85 36.84 8.57
C PRO A 281 -6.13 36.82 7.06
N HIS A 282 -6.70 37.92 6.59
CA HIS A 282 -6.97 38.26 5.19
C HIS A 282 -5.70 38.82 4.50
N PHE A 283 -5.42 38.39 3.26
CA PHE A 283 -4.58 39.11 2.30
C PHE A 283 -5.45 39.97 1.36
N PRO A 284 -4.98 41.13 0.88
CA PRO A 284 -5.81 42.09 0.17
C PRO A 284 -5.93 41.78 -1.34
N HIS A 285 -7.17 41.73 -1.82
CA HIS A 285 -7.51 41.84 -3.24
C HIS A 285 -7.55 43.33 -3.64
N ILE A 286 -6.81 43.68 -4.69
CA ILE A 286 -6.97 44.93 -5.43
C ILE A 286 -8.02 44.69 -6.52
N SER A 287 -9.07 45.50 -6.51
CA SER A 287 -10.02 45.66 -7.61
C SER A 287 -10.07 47.13 -8.02
N LYS A 288 -9.97 47.40 -9.32
CA LYS A 288 -10.40 48.65 -9.96
C LYS A 288 -11.51 48.31 -10.96
N PRO A 289 -12.62 49.08 -11.01
CA PRO A 289 -13.68 48.88 -11.98
C PRO A 289 -13.51 49.83 -13.18
N VAL A 290 -13.88 49.38 -14.38
CA VAL A 290 -14.38 50.26 -15.45
C VAL A 290 -15.56 49.56 -16.13
N ASN A 291 -16.71 50.22 -16.03
CA ASN A 291 -17.91 49.97 -16.81
C ASN A 291 -17.79 50.60 -18.20
N GLY A 292 -18.38 49.96 -19.20
CA GLY A 292 -18.66 50.51 -20.51
C GLY A 292 -19.47 49.54 -21.37
N ALA A 293 -20.80 49.61 -21.25
CA ALA A 293 -21.78 49.00 -22.17
C ALA A 293 -21.71 49.69 -23.56
N SER A 294 -22.19 49.19 -24.71
CA SER A 294 -23.40 48.41 -25.01
C SER A 294 -23.42 47.93 -26.48
N THR A 295 -24.31 46.97 -26.80
CA THR A 295 -24.92 46.59 -28.11
C THR A 295 -24.02 45.87 -29.13
N SER A 296 -24.41 44.83 -29.88
CA SER A 296 -25.69 44.18 -30.23
C SER A 296 -25.44 42.74 -30.79
N ALA A 297 -26.40 41.82 -30.64
CA ALA A 297 -26.40 40.43 -31.14
C ALA A 297 -26.58 40.32 -32.68
N PRO A 298 -26.70 39.13 -33.34
CA PRO A 298 -26.53 37.72 -32.92
C PRO A 298 -25.60 36.86 -33.85
N ALA A 299 -25.48 35.56 -33.51
CA ALA A 299 -24.67 34.50 -34.15
C ALA A 299 -25.01 34.19 -35.64
N PRO A 300 -24.17 33.40 -36.34
CA PRO A 300 -24.43 31.95 -36.35
C PRO A 300 -23.19 31.02 -36.37
N THR A 301 -23.46 29.80 -35.94
CA THR A 301 -22.73 28.54 -36.08
C THR A 301 -22.25 28.24 -37.50
N ARG A 302 -20.99 27.77 -37.67
CA ARG A 302 -20.64 26.69 -38.62
C ARG A 302 -19.27 26.05 -38.31
N PRO A 303 -19.13 24.71 -38.46
CA PRO A 303 -17.93 23.96 -38.15
C PRO A 303 -16.97 23.84 -39.34
N PHE A 304 -15.66 23.78 -39.06
CA PHE A 304 -14.63 23.51 -40.06
C PHE A 304 -14.32 22.01 -40.17
N LEU A 305 -14.57 21.47 -41.37
CA LEU A 305 -14.12 20.16 -41.83
C LEU A 305 -12.61 20.18 -42.14
N PHE A 306 -11.87 19.20 -41.61
CA PHE A 306 -10.58 18.78 -42.19
C PHE A 306 -10.83 17.59 -43.13
N GLY A 307 -10.51 17.77 -44.41
CA GLY A 307 -10.59 16.74 -45.43
C GLY A 307 -9.35 15.84 -45.45
N ASN A 308 -9.54 14.54 -45.23
CA ASN A 308 -8.56 13.50 -45.51
C ASN A 308 -8.75 12.97 -46.94
N LYS A 309 -7.68 13.01 -47.75
CA LYS A 309 -7.56 12.32 -49.04
C LYS A 309 -7.30 10.81 -48.82
N PRO A 310 -8.03 9.89 -49.47
CA PRO A 310 -7.64 8.48 -49.53
C PRO A 310 -6.79 8.22 -50.79
N ARG A 311 -5.69 7.45 -50.64
CA ARG A 311 -4.96 6.83 -51.75
C ARG A 311 -5.71 5.56 -52.16
N LYS A 312 -6.13 5.46 -53.43
CA LYS A 312 -6.60 4.22 -54.07
C LYS A 312 -5.43 3.54 -54.80
N ALA A 313 -5.29 2.24 -54.55
CA ALA A 313 -4.52 1.31 -55.36
C ALA A 313 -5.30 0.99 -56.65
N SER A 314 -4.58 0.88 -57.76
CA SER A 314 -5.09 0.36 -59.03
C SER A 314 -4.42 -0.97 -59.33
N LEU A 315 -5.20 -2.05 -59.27
CA LEU A 315 -4.93 -3.31 -59.96
C LEU A 315 -5.73 -3.25 -61.27
N ASN A 316 -5.07 -3.52 -62.40
CA ASN A 316 -5.77 -3.90 -63.61
C ASN A 316 -5.05 -5.10 -64.26
N VAL A 317 -5.86 -6.10 -64.55
CA VAL A 317 -5.53 -7.38 -65.19
C VAL A 317 -5.69 -7.21 -66.71
N SER A 318 -4.85 -7.85 -67.54
CA SER A 318 -5.28 -8.74 -68.64
C SER A 318 -4.13 -9.21 -69.55
N LEU A 319 -4.20 -10.51 -69.87
CA LEU A 319 -3.44 -11.30 -70.84
C LEU A 319 -3.68 -10.89 -72.30
N ALA A 320 -2.67 -11.14 -73.16
CA ALA A 320 -2.79 -11.58 -74.57
C ALA A 320 -1.39 -12.07 -75.05
N THR A 321 -1.13 -13.38 -75.09
CA THR A 321 -1.07 -14.27 -76.30
C THR A 321 0.12 -14.10 -77.25
N SER A 322 1.03 -15.08 -77.18
CA SER A 322 1.64 -15.87 -78.27
C SER A 322 2.14 -15.19 -79.55
N SER A 323 3.46 -15.27 -79.77
CA SER A 323 4.12 -15.92 -80.92
C SER A 323 5.58 -16.18 -80.57
#